data_AF-A0A836FL64-F1
#
_entry.id   AF-A0A836FL64-F1
#
_cell.length_a   1.000
_cell.length_b   1.000
_cell.length_c   1.000
_cell.angle_alpha   90.00
_cell.angle_beta   90.00
_cell.angle_gamma   90.00
#
_symmetry.space_group_name_H-M   'P 1'
#
loop_
_entity.id
_entity.type
_entity.pdbx_description
1 polymer ?
#
loop_
_entity_poly.entity_id
_entity_poly.type
_entity_poly.pdbx_seq_one_letter_code
_entity_poly.pdbx_strand_id
1 'polypeptide(L)'
;MRLELCKYCPGRIRHDEADYVRQGLSNFRGTDLLIVRFRQTRFQAGRMENSRDQCKRIDRVANKILYTYPENFRAYKALIAAQFSGIQIKIADDFVFGETNKSEAFLKKFPLGKVPAFETCDGKYITESNAIAYYVANDQLRGKTDIERALVIQWLGFADSEILPASCAWVFPLLGIMPYHKQTVEHAKEDIYKALAALNSHLLTRTYLVEERLTLADICVAMTLLHLYQYILEPELRKPYQNVNRWFQTVIYQPESIAVIGAFKLADKTIEYDPKKFTETQGKSSKKEKKEKESKKEAKESKKECKVVTEKTAAVEDEADATEEALAAEPKKKNPFASMPKSSFDLDDFKRFYSNEDESKSIPYFWQKFDSENYSIWLSEYKYNNELTKVFMSCNLISGMYQRLDSLRKGAFASCCIFGEDNDNTISGIWVWRGQDLVFTLSPDWQVDFESYSWTKLDPSKEETKTLVEQYFSWVGTDKEGRKFNQGKVFK
;
A
#
# COMPACT_ATOMS: atom_id res chain seq x y z
N MET A 1 -45.90 9.54 -60.64
CA MET A 1 -46.39 8.58 -59.61
C MET A 1 -46.30 9.33 -58.29
N ARG A 2 -47.42 9.68 -57.63
CA ARG A 2 -48.05 8.92 -56.52
C ARG A 2 -47.04 8.39 -55.48
N LEU A 3 -47.16 8.61 -54.17
CA LEU A 3 -48.09 9.43 -53.37
C LEU A 3 -47.46 9.69 -51.98
N GLU A 4 -47.54 10.94 -51.52
CA GLU A 4 -47.80 11.51 -50.18
C GLU A 4 -47.46 10.81 -48.83
N LEU A 5 -47.16 11.69 -47.86
CA LEU A 5 -47.03 11.47 -46.41
C LEU A 5 -48.40 11.27 -45.74
N CYS A 6 -48.49 10.54 -44.62
CA CYS A 6 -49.37 10.93 -43.51
C CYS A 6 -48.96 10.41 -42.12
N LYS A 7 -49.39 11.14 -41.09
CA LYS A 7 -49.27 10.84 -39.64
C LYS A 7 -50.54 10.13 -39.15
N TYR A 8 -50.52 9.47 -37.97
CA TYR A 8 -51.50 9.60 -36.84
C TYR A 8 -51.39 8.45 -35.80
N CYS A 9 -51.58 8.80 -34.51
CA CYS A 9 -51.94 7.88 -33.39
C CYS A 9 -53.49 7.75 -33.29
N PRO A 10 -54.14 7.07 -32.29
CA PRO A 10 -53.67 6.24 -31.17
C PRO A 10 -54.40 4.86 -31.01
N GLY A 11 -54.05 4.10 -29.96
CA GLY A 11 -54.32 2.65 -29.81
C GLY A 11 -55.73 2.12 -29.53
N ARG A 12 -55.83 0.78 -29.41
CA ARG A 12 -56.82 0.03 -28.60
C ARG A 12 -56.43 -1.43 -28.40
N ILE A 13 -56.84 -1.97 -27.24
CA ILE A 13 -56.70 -3.37 -26.81
C ILE A 13 -57.73 -4.26 -27.51
N ARG A 14 -57.31 -5.43 -28.01
CA ARG A 14 -58.08 -6.68 -28.23
C ARG A 14 -57.07 -7.83 -28.01
N HIS A 15 -57.22 -8.75 -27.03
CA HIS A 15 -58.23 -9.81 -26.92
C HIS A 15 -58.41 -10.62 -28.22
N ASP A 16 -57.62 -11.70 -28.37
CA ASP A 16 -57.93 -12.90 -29.17
C ASP A 16 -56.90 -14.01 -28.84
N GLU A 17 -57.25 -14.95 -27.94
CA GLU A 17 -56.64 -16.30 -27.82
C GLU A 17 -57.41 -17.17 -26.78
N ALA A 18 -58.63 -17.61 -27.11
CA ALA A 18 -59.41 -18.47 -26.19
C ALA A 18 -60.44 -19.43 -26.83
N ASP A 19 -60.46 -19.63 -28.16
CA ASP A 19 -61.47 -20.44 -28.86
C ASP A 19 -60.93 -21.75 -29.46
N TYR A 20 -60.27 -22.59 -28.65
CA TYR A 20 -59.90 -23.95 -29.09
C TYR A 20 -60.03 -25.06 -28.02
N VAL A 21 -60.83 -24.84 -26.95
CA VAL A 21 -61.07 -25.86 -25.91
C VAL A 21 -62.56 -25.97 -25.54
N ARG A 22 -63.42 -26.21 -26.53
CA ARG A 22 -64.82 -26.66 -26.34
C ARG A 22 -65.31 -27.63 -27.41
N GLN A 23 -64.69 -28.81 -27.49
CA GLN A 23 -65.32 -30.05 -27.96
C GLN A 23 -64.46 -31.24 -27.53
N GLY A 24 -65.08 -32.30 -26.99
CA GLY A 24 -64.38 -33.56 -26.67
C GLY A 24 -64.04 -33.84 -25.20
N LEU A 25 -65.01 -33.71 -24.28
CA LEU A 25 -64.94 -34.35 -22.94
C LEU A 25 -66.27 -35.01 -22.56
N SER A 26 -66.63 -36.06 -23.30
CA SER A 26 -67.48 -37.13 -22.80
C SER A 26 -66.59 -38.36 -22.52
N ASN A 27 -66.85 -39.04 -21.39
CA ASN A 27 -66.14 -40.24 -20.91
C ASN A 27 -64.72 -40.04 -20.34
N PHE A 28 -64.61 -39.62 -19.08
CA PHE A 28 -63.58 -40.14 -18.15
C PHE A 28 -64.16 -40.23 -16.73
N ARG A 29 -63.85 -41.32 -16.00
CA ARG A 29 -64.40 -41.61 -14.67
C ARG A 29 -63.50 -41.05 -13.57
N GLY A 30 -64.08 -40.44 -12.54
CA GLY A 30 -63.62 -40.43 -11.13
C GLY A 30 -62.21 -39.91 -10.76
N THR A 31 -61.15 -40.48 -11.35
CA THR A 31 -59.75 -40.32 -10.93
C THR A 31 -58.98 -39.24 -11.70
N ASP A 32 -59.33 -38.96 -12.97
CA ASP A 32 -58.57 -38.02 -13.79
C ASP A 32 -58.78 -36.54 -13.42
N LEU A 33 -59.91 -36.21 -12.78
CA LEU A 33 -60.22 -34.83 -12.37
C LEU A 33 -59.24 -34.30 -11.30
N LEU A 34 -58.70 -35.19 -10.47
CA LEU A 34 -57.67 -34.87 -9.48
C LEU A 34 -56.31 -34.60 -10.12
N ILE A 35 -55.93 -35.36 -11.15
CA ILE A 35 -54.67 -35.21 -11.88
C ILE A 35 -54.65 -33.90 -12.68
N VAL A 36 -55.77 -33.56 -13.33
CA VAL A 36 -55.90 -32.28 -14.08
C VAL A 36 -55.83 -31.08 -13.14
N ARG A 37 -56.51 -31.12 -11.98
CA ARG A 37 -56.41 -30.05 -10.97
C ARG A 37 -54.99 -29.92 -10.40
N PHE A 38 -54.32 -31.04 -10.06
CA PHE A 38 -52.93 -31.00 -9.57
C PHE A 38 -51.93 -30.49 -10.62
N ARG A 39 -52.15 -30.80 -11.91
CA ARG A 39 -51.34 -30.24 -12.99
C ARG A 39 -51.59 -28.75 -13.19
N GLN A 40 -52.83 -28.27 -13.13
CA GLN A 40 -53.12 -26.83 -13.20
C GLN A 40 -52.53 -26.05 -12.02
N THR A 41 -52.65 -26.53 -10.78
CA THR A 41 -52.01 -25.85 -9.63
C THR A 41 -50.49 -25.90 -9.69
N ARG A 42 -49.87 -27.01 -10.13
CA ARG A 42 -48.40 -27.01 -10.37
C ARG A 42 -47.98 -26.08 -11.51
N PHE A 43 -48.77 -25.97 -12.59
CA PHE A 43 -48.43 -25.10 -13.71
C PHE A 43 -48.61 -23.62 -13.36
N GLN A 44 -49.64 -23.28 -12.58
CA GLN A 44 -49.85 -21.92 -12.05
C GLN A 44 -48.85 -21.57 -10.93
N ALA A 45 -48.52 -22.50 -10.04
CA ALA A 45 -47.46 -22.32 -9.04
C ALA A 45 -46.11 -22.10 -9.74
N GLY A 46 -45.73 -22.97 -10.69
CA GLY A 46 -44.51 -22.80 -11.48
C GLY A 46 -44.48 -21.52 -12.32
N ARG A 47 -45.62 -21.01 -12.80
CA ARG A 47 -45.70 -19.69 -13.45
C ARG A 47 -45.58 -18.53 -12.45
N MET A 48 -46.15 -18.63 -11.25
CA MET A 48 -45.96 -17.63 -10.19
C MET A 48 -44.55 -17.68 -9.58
N GLU A 49 -43.90 -18.83 -9.57
CA GLU A 49 -42.56 -19.03 -9.05
C GLU A 49 -41.51 -18.53 -10.06
N ASN A 50 -41.65 -18.87 -11.35
CA ASN A 50 -40.88 -18.21 -12.43
C ASN A 50 -41.19 -16.70 -12.51
N SER A 51 -42.42 -16.26 -12.31
CA SER A 51 -42.76 -14.83 -12.30
C SER A 51 -42.13 -14.11 -11.10
N ARG A 52 -42.13 -14.72 -9.91
CA ARG A 52 -41.45 -14.18 -8.72
C ARG A 52 -39.93 -14.19 -8.88
N ASP A 53 -39.34 -15.20 -9.51
CA ASP A 53 -37.89 -15.23 -9.74
C ASP A 53 -37.44 -14.37 -10.93
N GLN A 54 -38.28 -14.17 -11.96
CA GLN A 54 -38.06 -13.14 -12.97
C GLN A 54 -38.20 -11.72 -12.39
N CYS A 55 -39.23 -11.47 -11.57
CA CYS A 55 -39.40 -10.19 -10.88
C CYS A 55 -38.23 -9.90 -9.92
N LYS A 56 -37.81 -10.89 -9.11
CA LYS A 56 -36.57 -10.81 -8.30
C LYS A 56 -35.30 -10.64 -9.13
N ARG A 57 -35.25 -11.10 -10.39
CA ARG A 57 -34.08 -10.89 -11.27
C ARG A 57 -34.06 -9.50 -11.89
N ILE A 58 -35.23 -8.94 -12.19
CA ILE A 58 -35.37 -7.63 -12.84
C ILE A 58 -35.18 -6.49 -11.81
N ASP A 59 -35.66 -6.64 -10.58
CA ASP A 59 -35.50 -5.62 -9.52
C ASP A 59 -34.14 -5.66 -8.79
N ARG A 60 -33.27 -6.66 -9.05
CA ARG A 60 -31.95 -6.80 -8.39
C ARG A 60 -30.77 -6.14 -9.10
N VAL A 61 -31.04 -5.17 -9.98
CA VAL A 61 -30.00 -4.31 -10.57
C VAL A 61 -29.51 -3.25 -9.56
N ALA A 62 -30.37 -2.80 -8.64
CA ALA A 62 -30.13 -1.60 -7.84
C ALA A 62 -28.98 -1.65 -6.81
N ASN A 63 -28.62 -2.83 -6.29
CA ASN A 63 -27.83 -2.95 -5.04
C ASN A 63 -26.48 -3.68 -5.23
N LYS A 64 -25.76 -3.50 -6.34
CA LYS A 64 -24.33 -3.90 -6.43
C LYS A 64 -23.46 -2.65 -6.42
N ILE A 65 -23.04 -2.20 -5.24
CA ILE A 65 -22.37 -0.91 -5.06
C ILE A 65 -20.87 -1.13 -4.84
N LEU A 66 -20.05 -0.49 -5.67
CA LEU A 66 -18.60 -0.44 -5.55
C LEU A 66 -18.16 0.94 -5.07
N TYR A 67 -17.59 0.99 -3.87
CA TYR A 67 -17.00 2.17 -3.28
C TYR A 67 -15.53 2.26 -3.69
N THR A 68 -15.15 3.29 -4.45
CA THR A 68 -13.78 3.55 -4.91
C THR A 68 -13.61 5.00 -5.34
N TYR A 69 -12.36 5.50 -5.34
CA TYR A 69 -12.01 6.73 -6.06
C TYR A 69 -11.85 6.47 -7.57
N PRO A 70 -11.95 7.51 -8.43
CA PRO A 70 -11.72 7.42 -9.87
C PRO A 70 -10.33 6.89 -10.24
N GLU A 71 -10.19 6.25 -11.40
CA GLU A 71 -8.91 5.76 -11.95
C GLU A 71 -8.16 4.76 -11.03
N ASN A 72 -8.85 4.14 -10.07
CA ASN A 72 -8.26 3.13 -9.20
C ASN A 72 -8.07 1.80 -9.96
N PHE A 73 -6.84 1.50 -10.38
CA PHE A 73 -6.49 0.24 -11.04
C PHE A 73 -6.90 -1.02 -10.26
N ARG A 74 -6.99 -0.95 -8.92
CA ARG A 74 -7.50 -2.07 -8.11
C ARG A 74 -9.01 -2.29 -8.29
N ALA A 75 -9.78 -1.23 -8.52
CA ALA A 75 -11.20 -1.32 -8.83
C ALA A 75 -11.47 -1.81 -10.27
N TYR A 76 -10.58 -1.45 -11.22
CA TYR A 76 -10.66 -1.95 -12.60
C TYR A 76 -10.65 -3.48 -12.68
N LYS A 77 -9.92 -4.17 -11.80
CA LYS A 77 -9.96 -5.65 -11.70
C LYS A 77 -11.41 -6.19 -11.64
N ALA A 78 -12.24 -5.60 -10.76
CA ALA A 78 -13.63 -6.01 -10.58
C ALA A 78 -14.56 -5.51 -11.69
N LEU A 79 -14.36 -4.26 -12.15
CA LEU A 79 -15.20 -3.67 -13.20
C LEU A 79 -15.02 -4.39 -14.55
N ILE A 80 -13.79 -4.76 -14.92
CA ILE A 80 -13.50 -5.53 -16.15
C ILE A 80 -14.07 -6.96 -16.03
N ALA A 81 -13.85 -7.63 -14.90
CA ALA A 81 -14.43 -8.95 -14.65
C ALA A 81 -15.97 -8.94 -14.73
N ALA A 82 -16.61 -7.85 -14.30
CA ALA A 82 -18.04 -7.67 -14.38
C ALA A 82 -18.54 -7.47 -15.83
N GLN A 83 -17.83 -6.69 -16.66
CA GLN A 83 -18.15 -6.54 -18.09
C GLN A 83 -18.14 -7.89 -18.82
N PHE A 84 -17.05 -8.66 -18.72
CA PHE A 84 -16.94 -10.02 -19.28
C PHE A 84 -17.98 -11.01 -18.73
N SER A 85 -18.59 -10.70 -17.57
CA SER A 85 -19.60 -11.54 -16.91
C SER A 85 -21.04 -11.04 -17.12
N GLY A 86 -21.24 -9.95 -17.86
CA GLY A 86 -22.55 -9.32 -18.05
C GLY A 86 -23.16 -8.77 -16.74
N ILE A 87 -22.34 -8.49 -15.73
CA ILE A 87 -22.80 -7.99 -14.43
C ILE A 87 -22.69 -6.46 -14.41
N GLN A 88 -23.82 -5.80 -14.18
CA GLN A 88 -23.82 -4.36 -13.87
C GLN A 88 -23.40 -4.14 -12.41
N ILE A 89 -22.46 -3.21 -12.23
CA ILE A 89 -21.99 -2.68 -10.95
C ILE A 89 -22.22 -1.18 -10.97
N LYS A 90 -22.83 -0.64 -9.90
CA LYS A 90 -22.93 0.79 -9.68
C LYS A 90 -21.70 1.26 -8.89
N ILE A 91 -21.02 2.30 -9.36
CA ILE A 91 -20.01 3.01 -8.54
C ILE A 91 -20.76 3.96 -7.60
N ALA A 92 -20.32 4.08 -6.35
CA ALA A 92 -20.95 4.99 -5.38
C ALA A 92 -20.73 6.46 -5.77
N ASP A 93 -21.82 7.17 -6.12
CA ASP A 93 -21.79 8.56 -6.62
C ASP A 93 -21.31 9.56 -5.56
N ASP A 94 -21.48 9.22 -4.28
CA ASP A 94 -21.23 10.05 -3.09
C ASP A 94 -19.91 9.71 -2.38
N PHE A 95 -19.07 8.85 -2.97
CA PHE A 95 -17.82 8.42 -2.35
C PHE A 95 -16.71 9.48 -2.45
N VAL A 96 -16.31 10.04 -1.31
CA VAL A 96 -15.17 10.95 -1.19
C VAL A 96 -14.03 10.27 -0.43
N PHE A 97 -12.93 9.99 -1.12
CA PHE A 97 -11.75 9.37 -0.52
C PHE A 97 -11.11 10.30 0.53
N GLY A 98 -10.79 9.74 1.69
CA GLY A 98 -10.32 10.46 2.88
C GLY A 98 -11.43 10.84 3.86
N GLU A 99 -12.71 10.82 3.43
CA GLU A 99 -13.87 11.20 4.24
C GLU A 99 -14.86 10.05 4.38
N THR A 100 -15.51 9.63 3.29
CA THR A 100 -16.53 8.57 3.31
C THR A 100 -15.96 7.29 3.90
N ASN A 101 -14.75 6.90 3.48
CA ASN A 101 -14.08 5.69 3.97
C ASN A 101 -13.51 5.78 5.40
N LYS A 102 -13.58 6.96 6.06
CA LYS A 102 -13.26 7.13 7.49
C LYS A 102 -14.51 7.33 8.36
N SER A 103 -15.68 7.49 7.76
CA SER A 103 -16.93 7.66 8.51
C SER A 103 -17.30 6.39 9.28
N GLU A 104 -17.92 6.54 10.47
CA GLU A 104 -18.39 5.38 11.24
C GLU A 104 -19.32 4.47 10.45
N ALA A 105 -20.18 5.05 9.60
CA ALA A 105 -21.13 4.30 8.78
C ALA A 105 -20.41 3.39 7.77
N PHE A 106 -19.30 3.86 7.20
CA PHE A 106 -18.48 3.06 6.30
C PHE A 106 -17.63 2.04 7.05
N LEU A 107 -17.00 2.42 8.17
CA LEU A 107 -16.17 1.52 8.98
C LEU A 107 -16.98 0.37 9.60
N LYS A 108 -18.27 0.59 9.92
CA LYS A 108 -19.21 -0.48 10.31
C LYS A 108 -19.45 -1.53 9.21
N LYS A 109 -19.30 -1.17 7.93
CA LYS A 109 -19.37 -2.09 6.78
C LYS A 109 -18.00 -2.67 6.40
N PHE A 110 -16.96 -1.83 6.48
CA PHE A 110 -15.62 -2.09 5.98
C PHE A 110 -14.56 -1.63 7.01
N PRO A 111 -14.24 -2.44 8.03
CA PRO A 111 -13.48 -2.01 9.22
C PRO A 111 -12.10 -1.39 8.95
N LEU A 112 -11.44 -1.77 7.85
CA LEU A 112 -10.12 -1.24 7.49
C LEU A 112 -10.16 0.11 6.75
N GLY A 113 -11.34 0.63 6.39
CA GLY A 113 -11.48 1.89 5.66
C GLY A 113 -10.79 1.93 4.28
N LYS A 114 -10.48 0.77 3.70
CA LYS A 114 -9.80 0.63 2.39
C LYS A 114 -10.82 0.56 1.24
N VAL A 115 -10.36 0.89 0.03
CA VAL A 115 -11.11 0.72 -1.22
C VAL A 115 -10.23 0.12 -2.33
N PRO A 116 -10.77 -0.67 -3.28
CA PRO A 116 -12.20 -0.93 -3.52
C PRO A 116 -12.87 -1.73 -2.41
N ALA A 117 -14.12 -1.39 -2.12
CA ALA A 117 -14.99 -2.08 -1.18
C ALA A 117 -16.36 -2.27 -1.83
N PHE A 118 -17.00 -3.42 -1.64
CA PHE A 118 -18.17 -3.82 -2.41
C PHE A 118 -19.32 -4.27 -1.51
N GLU A 119 -20.53 -3.80 -1.84
CA GLU A 119 -21.78 -4.19 -1.20
C GLU A 119 -22.64 -4.97 -2.19
N THR A 120 -23.02 -6.19 -1.79
CA THR A 120 -23.78 -7.12 -2.62
C THR A 120 -25.29 -6.81 -2.56
N CYS A 121 -26.05 -7.36 -3.52
CA CYS A 121 -27.50 -7.14 -3.56
C CYS A 121 -28.27 -7.75 -2.39
N ASP A 122 -27.64 -8.65 -1.64
CA ASP A 122 -28.13 -9.26 -0.39
C ASP A 122 -27.53 -8.60 0.88
N GLY A 123 -26.92 -7.42 0.77
CA GLY A 123 -26.46 -6.62 1.91
C GLY A 123 -25.20 -7.15 2.59
N LYS A 124 -24.39 -7.94 1.89
CA LYS A 124 -23.09 -8.42 2.38
C LYS A 124 -21.97 -7.52 1.89
N TYR A 125 -20.87 -7.52 2.63
CA TYR A 125 -19.71 -6.66 2.39
C TYR A 125 -18.52 -7.52 1.95
N ILE A 126 -17.86 -7.12 0.88
CA ILE A 126 -16.66 -7.78 0.35
C ILE A 126 -15.55 -6.72 0.22
N THR A 127 -14.43 -6.98 0.88
CA THR A 127 -13.17 -6.23 0.75
C THR A 127 -12.17 -7.01 -0.10
N GLU A 128 -11.00 -6.43 -0.34
CA GLU A 128 -9.92 -6.95 -1.18
C GLU A 128 -10.27 -7.07 -2.68
N SER A 129 -9.49 -6.36 -3.50
CA SER A 129 -9.77 -6.18 -4.93
C SER A 129 -9.91 -7.50 -5.71
N ASN A 130 -9.09 -8.50 -5.39
CA ASN A 130 -9.14 -9.82 -6.01
C ASN A 130 -10.40 -10.61 -5.60
N ALA A 131 -10.84 -10.50 -4.34
CA ALA A 131 -12.04 -11.18 -3.86
C ALA A 131 -13.32 -10.57 -4.46
N ILE A 132 -13.37 -9.24 -4.58
CA ILE A 132 -14.45 -8.54 -5.28
C ILE A 132 -14.48 -8.97 -6.76
N ALA A 133 -13.33 -8.98 -7.44
CA ALA A 133 -13.23 -9.43 -8.83
C ALA A 133 -13.67 -10.90 -9.00
N TYR A 134 -13.26 -11.79 -8.09
CA TYR A 134 -13.69 -13.19 -8.08
C TYR A 134 -15.20 -13.36 -7.86
N TYR A 135 -15.81 -12.55 -6.99
CA TYR A 135 -17.25 -12.58 -6.74
C TYR A 135 -18.07 -12.20 -7.98
N VAL A 136 -17.63 -11.17 -8.72
CA VAL A 136 -18.35 -10.67 -9.93
C VAL A 136 -17.94 -11.35 -11.24
N ALA A 137 -16.95 -12.25 -11.20
CA ALA A 137 -16.54 -13.05 -12.34
C ALA A 137 -17.50 -14.21 -12.66
N ASN A 138 -17.58 -14.58 -13.95
CA ASN A 138 -18.21 -15.80 -14.42
C ASN A 138 -17.28 -17.03 -14.22
N ASP A 139 -17.81 -18.24 -14.43
CA ASP A 139 -17.04 -19.48 -14.20
C ASP A 139 -15.87 -19.68 -15.17
N GLN A 140 -15.88 -19.04 -16.34
CA GLN A 140 -14.75 -19.09 -17.27
C GLN A 140 -13.59 -18.24 -16.76
N LEU A 141 -13.87 -17.03 -16.26
CA LEU A 141 -12.86 -16.13 -15.69
C LEU A 141 -12.22 -16.69 -14.41
N ARG A 142 -12.97 -17.48 -13.63
CA ARG A 142 -12.48 -18.15 -12.41
C ARG A 142 -11.63 -19.39 -12.68
N GLY A 143 -11.74 -19.98 -13.87
CA GLY A 143 -11.26 -21.34 -14.16
C GLY A 143 -12.35 -22.40 -13.98
N LYS A 144 -12.47 -23.30 -14.96
CA LYS A 144 -13.49 -24.34 -15.02
C LYS A 144 -13.12 -25.59 -14.22
N THR A 145 -11.84 -25.98 -14.27
CA THR A 145 -11.28 -27.08 -13.50
C THR A 145 -10.63 -26.58 -12.21
N ASP A 146 -10.44 -27.47 -11.23
CA ASP A 146 -9.79 -27.10 -9.97
C ASP A 146 -8.31 -26.71 -10.16
N ILE A 147 -7.63 -27.26 -11.18
CA ILE A 147 -6.27 -26.85 -11.54
C ILE A 147 -6.25 -25.45 -12.18
N GLU A 148 -7.19 -25.12 -13.08
CA GLU A 148 -7.31 -23.75 -13.61
C GLU A 148 -7.57 -22.74 -12.48
N ARG A 149 -8.44 -23.07 -11.52
CA ARG A 149 -8.73 -22.22 -10.35
C ARG A 149 -7.51 -22.00 -9.48
N ALA A 150 -6.75 -23.06 -9.22
CA ALA A 150 -5.50 -22.97 -8.47
C ALA A 150 -4.46 -22.09 -9.20
N LEU A 151 -4.32 -22.23 -10.51
CA LEU A 151 -3.44 -21.40 -11.33
C LEU A 151 -3.90 -19.94 -11.39
N VAL A 152 -5.21 -19.67 -11.43
CA VAL A 152 -5.75 -18.31 -11.29
C VAL A 152 -5.34 -17.71 -9.95
N ILE A 153 -5.54 -18.44 -8.84
CA ILE A 153 -5.14 -17.99 -7.50
C ILE A 153 -3.63 -17.75 -7.40
N GLN A 154 -2.80 -18.59 -8.03
CA GLN A 154 -1.34 -18.41 -8.09
C GLN A 154 -0.97 -17.06 -8.73
N TRP A 155 -1.59 -16.71 -9.85
CA TRP A 155 -1.32 -15.42 -10.53
C TRP A 155 -1.89 -14.22 -9.78
N LEU A 156 -3.01 -14.37 -9.06
CA LEU A 156 -3.54 -13.36 -8.14
C LEU A 156 -2.55 -13.09 -7.00
N GLY A 157 -1.95 -14.14 -6.43
CA GLY A 157 -0.89 -14.03 -5.42
C GLY A 157 0.34 -13.31 -5.97
N PHE A 158 0.89 -13.79 -7.10
CA PHE A 158 2.03 -13.18 -7.78
C PHE A 158 1.81 -11.69 -8.13
N ALA A 159 0.60 -11.32 -8.56
CA ALA A 159 0.25 -9.93 -8.84
C ALA A 159 0.37 -9.03 -7.59
N ASP A 160 -0.05 -9.54 -6.43
CA ASP A 160 -0.11 -8.78 -5.18
C ASP A 160 1.18 -8.86 -4.34
N SER A 161 2.02 -9.91 -4.50
CA SER A 161 3.31 -10.06 -3.82
C SER A 161 4.49 -9.51 -4.62
N GLU A 162 4.66 -9.92 -5.89
CA GLU A 162 5.86 -9.61 -6.68
C GLU A 162 5.74 -8.28 -7.44
N ILE A 163 4.55 -7.96 -7.95
CA ILE A 163 4.34 -6.78 -8.82
C ILE A 163 3.83 -5.59 -8.02
N LEU A 164 2.75 -5.75 -7.25
CA LEU A 164 2.03 -4.63 -6.65
C LEU A 164 2.89 -3.74 -5.72
N PRO A 165 3.73 -4.28 -4.81
CA PRO A 165 4.54 -3.45 -3.92
C PRO A 165 5.58 -2.64 -4.70
N ALA A 166 6.32 -3.29 -5.60
CA ALA A 166 7.36 -2.68 -6.42
C ALA A 166 6.77 -1.66 -7.43
N SER A 167 5.64 -1.98 -8.07
CA SER A 167 4.88 -1.08 -8.96
C SER A 167 4.46 0.20 -8.23
N CYS A 168 3.92 0.08 -7.02
CA CYS A 168 3.59 1.24 -6.18
C CYS A 168 4.85 2.01 -5.74
N ALA A 169 5.90 1.33 -5.29
CA ALA A 169 7.15 1.94 -4.82
C ALA A 169 7.88 2.74 -5.91
N TRP A 170 7.85 2.28 -7.16
CA TRP A 170 8.44 3.01 -8.30
C TRP A 170 7.52 4.14 -8.79
N VAL A 171 6.24 3.87 -9.05
CA VAL A 171 5.35 4.85 -9.71
C VAL A 171 4.89 5.97 -8.78
N PHE A 172 4.47 5.65 -7.56
CA PHE A 172 3.76 6.62 -6.72
C PHE A 172 4.59 7.85 -6.31
N PRO A 173 5.91 7.74 -6.05
CA PRO A 173 6.74 8.93 -5.85
C PRO A 173 6.78 9.86 -7.07
N LEU A 174 6.85 9.29 -8.28
CA LEU A 174 6.91 10.05 -9.54
C LEU A 174 5.58 10.75 -9.86
N LEU A 175 4.46 10.21 -9.37
CA LEU A 175 3.14 10.87 -9.39
C LEU A 175 2.94 11.87 -8.24
N GLY A 176 3.91 12.04 -7.33
CA GLY A 176 3.80 12.94 -6.17
C GLY A 176 2.86 12.43 -5.06
N ILE A 177 2.53 11.13 -5.06
CA ILE A 177 1.66 10.49 -4.06
C ILE A 177 2.45 10.10 -2.80
N MET A 178 3.72 9.72 -2.96
CA MET A 178 4.63 9.34 -1.87
C MET A 178 5.94 10.17 -1.95
N PRO A 179 6.72 10.28 -0.86
CA PRO A 179 8.07 10.82 -0.93
C PRO A 179 8.97 10.00 -1.88
N TYR A 180 9.90 10.65 -2.56
CA TYR A 180 10.89 9.97 -3.40
C TYR A 180 12.10 9.51 -2.56
N HIS A 181 12.39 8.21 -2.63
CA HIS A 181 13.53 7.58 -1.98
C HIS A 181 14.30 6.72 -3.00
N LYS A 182 15.52 7.14 -3.36
CA LYS A 182 16.29 6.55 -4.47
C LYS A 182 16.49 5.04 -4.32
N GLN A 183 16.99 4.56 -3.18
CA GLN A 183 17.18 3.12 -2.92
C GLN A 183 15.89 2.31 -3.09
N THR A 184 14.78 2.78 -2.51
CA THR A 184 13.46 2.14 -2.63
C THR A 184 13.00 2.03 -4.08
N VAL A 185 13.26 3.07 -4.90
CA VAL A 185 12.94 3.07 -6.32
C VAL A 185 13.88 2.16 -7.13
N GLU A 186 15.18 2.10 -6.82
CA GLU A 186 16.10 1.19 -7.51
C GLU A 186 15.80 -0.28 -7.19
N HIS A 187 15.53 -0.64 -5.93
CA HIS A 187 15.10 -2.02 -5.59
C HIS A 187 13.78 -2.38 -6.29
N ALA A 188 12.82 -1.45 -6.30
CA ALA A 188 11.55 -1.64 -7.02
C ALA A 188 11.73 -1.84 -8.53
N LYS A 189 12.72 -1.18 -9.16
CA LYS A 189 13.07 -1.44 -10.56
C LYS A 189 13.54 -2.87 -10.77
N GLU A 190 14.49 -3.33 -9.94
CA GLU A 190 15.02 -4.70 -10.04
C GLU A 190 13.92 -5.75 -9.93
N ASP A 191 13.02 -5.59 -8.96
CA ASP A 191 11.93 -6.55 -8.72
C ASP A 191 10.90 -6.54 -9.86
N ILE A 192 10.57 -5.36 -10.41
CA ILE A 192 9.76 -5.27 -11.63
C ILE A 192 10.47 -5.91 -12.83
N TYR A 193 11.78 -5.73 -13.01
CA TYR A 193 12.52 -6.37 -14.10
C TYR A 193 12.58 -7.90 -13.96
N LYS A 194 12.70 -8.43 -12.73
CA LYS A 194 12.59 -9.87 -12.43
C LYS A 194 11.19 -10.40 -12.76
N ALA A 195 10.14 -9.71 -12.30
CA ALA A 195 8.75 -10.10 -12.56
C ALA A 195 8.39 -10.06 -14.06
N LEU A 196 8.82 -9.02 -14.79
CA LEU A 196 8.65 -8.92 -16.24
C LEU A 196 9.42 -10.01 -16.98
N ALA A 197 10.64 -10.39 -16.55
CA ALA A 197 11.39 -11.49 -17.15
C ALA A 197 10.71 -12.85 -16.95
N ALA A 198 10.16 -13.10 -15.76
CA ALA A 198 9.40 -14.31 -15.45
C ALA A 198 8.12 -14.41 -16.31
N LEU A 199 7.33 -13.33 -16.37
CA LEU A 199 6.15 -13.23 -17.24
C LEU A 199 6.51 -13.42 -18.71
N ASN A 200 7.59 -12.79 -19.18
CA ASN A 200 8.02 -12.88 -20.59
C ASN A 200 8.38 -14.32 -20.99
N SER A 201 8.95 -15.07 -20.05
CA SER A 201 9.32 -16.48 -20.23
C SER A 201 8.08 -17.37 -20.22
N HIS A 202 7.14 -17.16 -19.29
CA HIS A 202 5.87 -17.92 -19.23
C HIS A 202 4.99 -17.72 -20.47
N LEU A 203 4.93 -16.47 -20.96
CA LEU A 203 4.10 -16.07 -22.10
C LEU A 203 4.73 -16.39 -23.46
N LEU A 204 5.94 -16.97 -23.53
CA LEU A 204 6.62 -17.30 -24.79
C LEU A 204 5.79 -18.22 -25.69
N THR A 205 5.11 -19.21 -25.11
CA THR A 205 4.34 -20.23 -25.83
C THR A 205 2.84 -20.22 -25.47
N ARG A 206 2.33 -19.11 -24.92
CA ARG A 206 0.96 -18.99 -24.41
C ARG A 206 0.29 -17.71 -24.90
N THR A 207 -1.03 -17.73 -25.03
CA THR A 207 -1.81 -16.49 -25.29
C THR A 207 -2.15 -15.76 -23.98
N TYR A 208 -2.47 -16.51 -22.93
CA TYR A 208 -2.90 -16.01 -21.63
C TYR A 208 -2.12 -16.67 -20.48
N LEU A 209 -2.32 -16.22 -19.25
CA LEU A 209 -1.59 -16.72 -18.08
C LEU A 209 -2.04 -18.12 -17.62
N VAL A 210 -3.31 -18.47 -17.85
CA VAL A 210 -3.92 -19.76 -17.51
C VAL A 210 -4.62 -20.32 -18.74
N GLU A 211 -4.07 -21.41 -19.28
CA GLU A 211 -4.52 -22.02 -20.54
C GLU A 211 -4.64 -21.00 -21.69
N GLU A 212 -5.43 -21.30 -22.72
CA GLU A 212 -5.61 -20.47 -23.91
C GLU A 212 -6.89 -19.61 -23.87
N ARG A 213 -7.26 -19.08 -22.69
CA ARG A 213 -8.38 -18.16 -22.51
C ARG A 213 -8.09 -17.08 -21.47
N LEU A 214 -8.64 -15.88 -21.66
CA LEU A 214 -8.53 -14.77 -20.71
C LEU A 214 -9.22 -15.11 -19.38
N THR A 215 -8.51 -15.00 -18.26
CA THR A 215 -9.02 -15.28 -16.91
C THR A 215 -8.83 -14.10 -15.95
N LEU A 216 -9.25 -14.24 -14.69
CA LEU A 216 -8.89 -13.31 -13.63
C LEU A 216 -7.38 -13.19 -13.41
N ALA A 217 -6.57 -14.21 -13.75
CA ALA A 217 -5.12 -14.08 -13.73
C ALA A 217 -4.69 -12.92 -14.64
N ASP A 218 -5.17 -12.94 -15.88
CA ASP A 218 -4.84 -11.95 -16.90
C ASP A 218 -5.28 -10.54 -16.50
N ILE A 219 -6.54 -10.41 -16.07
CA ILE A 219 -7.11 -9.13 -15.62
C ILE A 219 -6.34 -8.59 -14.41
N CYS A 220 -6.07 -9.42 -13.39
CA CYS A 220 -5.43 -8.96 -12.16
C CYS A 220 -3.97 -8.55 -12.38
N VAL A 221 -3.18 -9.36 -13.10
CA VAL A 221 -1.77 -9.05 -13.40
C VAL A 221 -1.65 -7.86 -14.36
N ALA A 222 -2.53 -7.74 -15.36
CA ALA A 222 -2.52 -6.57 -16.25
C ALA A 222 -2.85 -5.29 -15.46
N MET A 223 -3.83 -5.33 -14.57
CA MET A 223 -4.20 -4.14 -13.78
C MET A 223 -3.13 -3.73 -12.75
N THR A 224 -2.32 -4.65 -12.21
CA THR A 224 -1.17 -4.25 -11.35
C THR A 224 0.02 -3.69 -12.15
N LEU A 225 0.16 -4.08 -13.42
CA LEU A 225 1.13 -3.52 -14.38
C LEU A 225 0.66 -2.22 -15.07
N LEU A 226 -0.63 -1.85 -14.98
CA LEU A 226 -1.24 -0.76 -15.74
C LEU A 226 -0.45 0.55 -15.67
N HIS A 227 -0.15 1.00 -14.45
CA HIS A 227 0.58 2.25 -14.21
C HIS A 227 2.05 2.19 -14.67
N LEU A 228 2.69 1.01 -14.62
CA LEU A 228 4.05 0.86 -15.16
C LEU A 228 4.02 1.06 -16.68
N TYR A 229 3.06 0.45 -17.39
CA TYR A 229 2.90 0.65 -18.83
C TYR A 229 2.42 2.05 -19.23
N GLN A 230 1.66 2.74 -18.37
CA GLN A 230 1.14 4.09 -18.62
C GLN A 230 2.19 5.18 -18.40
N TYR A 231 3.08 5.01 -17.41
CA TYR A 231 3.96 6.09 -16.93
C TYR A 231 5.45 5.79 -16.99
N ILE A 232 5.87 4.52 -17.02
CA ILE A 232 7.26 4.13 -16.75
C ILE A 232 7.91 3.43 -17.93
N LEU A 233 7.28 2.34 -18.43
CA LEU A 233 7.85 1.40 -19.37
C LEU A 233 7.84 1.96 -20.80
N GLU A 234 8.66 2.99 -21.03
CA GLU A 234 8.94 3.59 -22.35
C GLU A 234 9.50 2.57 -23.36
N PRO A 235 9.52 2.86 -24.68
CA PRO A 235 9.83 1.88 -25.72
C PRO A 235 11.09 1.05 -25.47
N GLU A 236 12.20 1.66 -25.06
CA GLU A 236 13.46 0.94 -24.83
C GLU A 236 13.43 0.08 -23.54
N LEU A 237 12.80 0.55 -22.45
CA LEU A 237 12.65 -0.24 -21.22
C LEU A 237 11.76 -1.47 -21.43
N ARG A 238 10.69 -1.35 -22.25
CA ARG A 238 9.79 -2.49 -22.51
C ARG A 238 10.30 -3.44 -23.60
N LYS A 239 11.24 -3.02 -24.45
CA LYS A 239 11.78 -3.75 -25.60
C LYS A 239 12.20 -5.21 -25.35
N PRO A 240 12.82 -5.58 -24.20
CA PRO A 240 13.19 -6.97 -23.93
C PRO A 240 11.98 -7.90 -23.68
N TYR A 241 10.86 -7.34 -23.21
CA TYR A 241 9.71 -8.07 -22.69
C TYR A 241 8.60 -8.25 -23.74
N GLN A 242 8.97 -8.65 -24.96
CA GLN A 242 8.06 -8.68 -26.11
C GLN A 242 6.79 -9.52 -25.89
N ASN A 243 6.89 -10.65 -25.19
CA ASN A 243 5.74 -11.52 -24.91
C ASN A 243 4.78 -10.87 -23.91
N VAL A 244 5.31 -10.19 -22.89
CA VAL A 244 4.50 -9.41 -21.93
C VAL A 244 3.85 -8.23 -22.63
N ASN A 245 4.58 -7.50 -23.48
CA ASN A 245 4.03 -6.37 -24.23
C ASN A 245 2.87 -6.79 -25.15
N ARG A 246 2.99 -7.95 -25.80
CA ARG A 246 1.95 -8.53 -26.65
C ARG A 246 0.74 -8.94 -25.81
N TRP A 247 0.93 -9.73 -24.76
CA TRP A 247 -0.14 -10.17 -23.86
C TRP A 247 -0.86 -8.99 -23.17
N PHE A 248 -0.11 -8.01 -22.64
CA PHE A 248 -0.67 -6.84 -21.97
C PHE A 248 -1.57 -6.05 -22.93
N GLN A 249 -1.12 -5.82 -24.17
CA GLN A 249 -1.95 -5.21 -25.22
C GLN A 249 -3.16 -6.08 -25.59
N THR A 250 -3.01 -7.42 -25.64
CA THR A 250 -4.12 -8.35 -25.85
C THR A 250 -5.18 -8.25 -24.73
N VAL A 251 -4.81 -7.95 -23.48
CA VAL A 251 -5.76 -7.79 -22.36
C VAL A 251 -6.40 -6.40 -22.33
N ILE A 252 -5.62 -5.32 -22.42
CA ILE A 252 -6.13 -3.95 -22.27
C ILE A 252 -7.02 -3.49 -23.44
N TYR A 253 -6.80 -4.03 -24.64
CA TYR A 253 -7.55 -3.65 -25.85
C TYR A 253 -8.75 -4.56 -26.14
N GLN A 254 -9.15 -5.43 -25.20
CA GLN A 254 -10.46 -6.07 -25.26
C GLN A 254 -11.58 -5.02 -25.10
N PRO A 255 -12.73 -5.13 -25.79
CA PRO A 255 -13.83 -4.18 -25.67
C PRO A 255 -14.28 -3.94 -24.22
N GLU A 256 -14.32 -5.00 -23.42
CA GLU A 256 -14.69 -5.01 -22.00
C GLU A 256 -13.67 -4.25 -21.13
N SER A 257 -12.38 -4.33 -21.47
CA SER A 257 -11.31 -3.58 -20.82
C SER A 257 -11.36 -2.09 -21.21
N ILE A 258 -11.53 -1.79 -22.50
CA ILE A 258 -11.67 -0.41 -23.01
C ILE A 258 -12.90 0.27 -22.40
N ALA A 259 -14.01 -0.44 -22.22
CA ALA A 259 -15.22 0.09 -21.58
C ALA A 259 -15.04 0.54 -20.12
N VAL A 260 -13.96 0.11 -19.46
CA VAL A 260 -13.65 0.43 -18.06
C VAL A 260 -12.46 1.37 -17.92
N ILE A 261 -11.39 1.12 -18.66
CA ILE A 261 -10.13 1.90 -18.61
C ILE A 261 -10.25 3.17 -19.47
N GLY A 262 -11.08 3.15 -20.51
CA GLY A 262 -11.15 4.21 -21.50
C GLY A 262 -9.98 4.18 -22.49
N ALA A 263 -9.56 5.35 -22.95
CA ALA A 263 -8.48 5.50 -23.93
C ALA A 263 -7.10 5.29 -23.29
N PHE A 264 -6.65 4.03 -23.23
CA PHE A 264 -5.33 3.70 -22.70
C PHE A 264 -4.20 4.06 -23.68
N LYS A 265 -3.16 4.73 -23.16
CA LYS A 265 -1.93 5.07 -23.89
C LYS A 265 -0.70 4.51 -23.15
N LEU A 266 0.18 3.85 -23.89
CA LEU A 266 1.50 3.41 -23.42
C LEU A 266 2.42 4.62 -23.18
N ALA A 267 3.34 4.51 -22.21
CA ALA A 267 4.36 5.51 -21.96
C ALA A 267 5.24 5.73 -23.19
N ASP A 268 5.36 6.98 -23.66
CA ASP A 268 6.36 7.36 -24.69
C ASP A 268 7.73 7.63 -24.05
N LYS A 269 7.72 8.13 -22.80
CA LYS A 269 8.88 8.39 -21.94
C LYS A 269 8.53 8.03 -20.50
N THR A 270 9.50 7.56 -19.71
CA THR A 270 9.36 7.45 -18.25
C THR A 270 9.07 8.84 -17.64
N ILE A 271 8.08 8.92 -16.75
CA ILE A 271 7.80 10.16 -16.01
C ILE A 271 8.93 10.48 -15.03
N GLU A 272 9.32 11.76 -14.99
CA GLU A 272 10.34 12.26 -14.06
C GLU A 272 9.71 12.78 -12.77
N TYR A 273 10.46 12.71 -11.67
CA TYR A 273 10.03 13.25 -10.38
C TYR A 273 9.98 14.78 -10.43
N ASP A 274 8.82 15.37 -10.16
CA ASP A 274 8.66 16.81 -9.97
C ASP A 274 8.34 17.11 -8.50
N PRO A 275 9.28 17.72 -7.75
CA PRO A 275 9.07 18.11 -6.35
C PRO A 275 7.82 18.97 -6.12
N LYS A 276 7.39 19.76 -7.12
CA LYS A 276 6.21 20.64 -6.99
C LYS A 276 4.92 19.84 -6.91
N LYS A 277 4.77 18.78 -7.71
CA LYS A 277 3.58 17.90 -7.70
C LYS A 277 3.33 17.25 -6.34
N PHE A 278 4.40 16.88 -5.62
CA PHE A 278 4.29 16.35 -4.26
C PHE A 278 3.70 17.41 -3.30
N THR A 279 4.18 18.66 -3.38
CA THR A 279 3.66 19.76 -2.53
C THR A 279 2.20 20.14 -2.86
N GLU A 280 1.81 20.11 -4.14
CA GLU A 280 0.42 20.37 -4.55
C GLU A 280 -0.55 19.27 -4.08
N THR A 281 -0.09 18.02 -4.09
CA THR A 281 -0.88 16.86 -3.65
C THR A 281 -1.13 16.90 -2.14
N GLN A 282 -0.13 17.31 -1.33
CA GLN A 282 -0.33 17.62 0.10
C GLN A 282 -1.15 18.90 0.35
N GLY A 283 -1.09 19.89 -0.55
CA GLY A 283 -1.88 21.12 -0.46
C GLY A 283 -3.40 20.90 -0.56
N LYS A 284 -3.83 19.80 -1.19
CA LYS A 284 -5.25 19.43 -1.31
C LYS A 284 -5.81 18.74 -0.06
N SER A 285 -5.02 17.93 0.66
CA SER A 285 -5.46 17.30 1.92
C SER A 285 -5.52 18.30 3.08
N SER A 286 -4.51 19.17 3.20
CA SER A 286 -4.36 20.14 4.30
C SER A 286 -5.34 21.33 4.27
N LYS A 287 -6.02 21.59 3.13
CA LYS A 287 -7.03 22.66 3.03
C LYS A 287 -8.39 22.31 3.65
N LYS A 288 -8.69 21.04 3.93
CA LYS A 288 -9.98 20.61 4.52
C LYS A 288 -9.99 20.67 6.05
N GLU A 289 -8.88 20.35 6.71
CA GLU A 289 -8.77 20.36 8.19
C GLU A 289 -8.93 21.76 8.83
N LYS A 290 -8.73 22.85 8.07
CA LYS A 290 -8.88 24.21 8.59
C LYS A 290 -10.31 24.68 8.80
N LYS A 291 -11.34 23.95 8.34
CA LYS A 291 -12.77 24.36 8.50
C LYS A 291 -13.51 23.75 9.69
N GLU A 292 -12.95 22.74 10.37
CA GLU A 292 -13.63 22.08 11.52
C GLU A 292 -13.24 22.62 12.91
N LYS A 293 -12.30 23.58 13.01
CA LYS A 293 -11.87 24.13 14.31
C LYS A 293 -12.70 25.28 14.87
N GLU A 294 -13.68 25.82 14.14
CA GLU A 294 -14.52 26.93 14.62
C GLU A 294 -15.87 26.51 15.23
N SER A 295 -16.37 25.30 14.96
CA SER A 295 -17.73 24.86 15.37
C SER A 295 -17.83 24.10 16.70
N LYS A 296 -16.80 24.17 17.57
CA LYS A 296 -16.78 23.47 18.89
C LYS A 296 -16.50 24.39 20.10
N LYS A 297 -16.90 25.66 20.03
CA LYS A 297 -16.77 26.62 21.15
C LYS A 297 -18.05 26.86 21.98
N GLU A 298 -19.22 26.41 21.55
CA GLU A 298 -20.51 26.65 22.24
C GLU A 298 -21.16 25.35 22.74
N ALA A 299 -20.55 24.69 23.74
CA ALA A 299 -21.18 23.59 24.49
C ALA A 299 -20.46 23.28 25.83
N LYS A 300 -20.12 24.29 26.65
CA LYS A 300 -19.51 24.05 27.98
C LYS A 300 -19.93 25.08 29.06
N GLU A 301 -21.22 25.34 29.18
CA GLU A 301 -21.80 26.02 30.36
C GLU A 301 -22.92 25.21 31.00
N SER A 302 -22.57 24.35 31.97
CA SER A 302 -23.45 23.98 33.10
C SER A 302 -22.64 23.33 34.23
N LYS A 303 -22.31 24.13 35.26
CA LYS A 303 -22.21 23.82 36.72
C LYS A 303 -21.45 22.52 37.14
N LYS A 304 -20.34 22.57 37.90
CA LYS A 304 -20.17 22.99 39.34
C LYS A 304 -21.26 22.35 40.22
N GLU A 305 -21.02 21.64 41.33
CA GLU A 305 -20.02 21.72 42.41
C GLU A 305 -19.52 20.29 42.78
N CYS A 306 -18.52 20.00 43.62
CA CYS A 306 -17.97 20.74 44.77
C CYS A 306 -16.47 20.43 45.04
N LYS A 307 -15.91 21.10 46.05
CA LYS A 307 -14.50 21.10 46.50
C LYS A 307 -14.45 20.86 48.02
N VAL A 308 -13.38 20.36 48.67
CA VAL A 308 -12.10 19.71 48.28
C VAL A 308 -11.51 19.11 49.59
N VAL A 309 -10.67 18.06 49.51
CA VAL A 309 -9.33 17.95 50.14
C VAL A 309 -8.66 16.67 49.63
N THR A 310 -7.34 16.75 49.47
CA THR A 310 -6.41 15.78 48.87
C THR A 310 -6.20 14.50 49.67
N GLU A 311 -6.17 13.35 48.99
CA GLU A 311 -5.07 12.39 49.14
C GLU A 311 -4.85 11.58 47.84
N LYS A 312 -3.67 10.96 47.69
CA LYS A 312 -3.17 10.47 46.39
C LYS A 312 -3.76 9.10 46.00
N THR A 313 -4.33 9.04 44.80
CA THR A 313 -4.61 7.82 44.02
C THR A 313 -4.02 8.00 42.61
N ALA A 314 -3.71 6.98 41.81
CA ALA A 314 -3.40 5.57 42.07
C ALA A 314 -2.72 5.01 40.79
N ALA A 315 -2.26 3.76 40.81
CA ALA A 315 -1.80 3.04 39.60
C ALA A 315 -2.97 2.65 38.67
N VAL A 316 -2.67 2.61 37.36
CA VAL A 316 -3.24 1.80 36.25
C VAL A 316 -2.20 2.00 35.13
N GLU A 317 -1.22 1.13 34.82
CA GLU A 317 -1.24 -0.29 34.41
C GLU A 317 -2.03 -0.57 33.10
N ASP A 318 -1.35 -1.26 32.18
CA ASP A 318 -1.82 -1.90 30.94
C ASP A 318 -2.50 -1.08 29.82
N GLU A 319 -1.80 -1.03 28.68
CA GLU A 319 -2.21 -1.70 27.41
C GLU A 319 -1.02 -1.61 26.45
N ALA A 320 -0.03 -2.47 26.67
CA ALA A 320 1.20 -2.57 25.88
C ALA A 320 1.54 -4.04 25.58
N ASP A 321 0.54 -4.87 25.27
CA ASP A 321 0.73 -6.30 24.97
C ASP A 321 -0.22 -6.82 23.87
N ALA A 322 0.06 -6.41 22.62
CA ALA A 322 -0.58 -6.96 21.42
C ALA A 322 0.30 -6.81 20.16
N THR A 323 1.20 -5.83 20.15
CA THR A 323 2.17 -5.61 19.07
C THR A 323 3.49 -6.37 19.24
N GLU A 324 3.85 -6.81 20.44
CA GLU A 324 5.11 -7.55 20.66
C GLU A 324 4.98 -9.05 20.31
N GLU A 325 3.89 -9.73 20.66
CA GLU A 325 3.69 -11.14 20.27
C GLU A 325 3.60 -11.34 18.75
N ALA A 326 3.06 -10.38 18.01
CA ALA A 326 3.01 -10.44 16.54
C ALA A 326 4.40 -10.33 15.87
N LEU A 327 5.38 -9.72 16.54
CA LEU A 327 6.77 -9.61 16.07
C LEU A 327 7.65 -10.79 16.53
N ALA A 328 7.16 -11.66 17.42
CA ALA A 328 7.89 -12.82 17.92
C ALA A 328 7.83 -14.07 17.00
N ALA A 329 7.05 -14.01 15.92
CA ALA A 329 6.74 -15.17 15.06
C ALA A 329 7.56 -15.28 13.75
N GLU A 330 8.49 -14.35 13.49
CA GLU A 330 9.46 -14.52 12.40
C GLU A 330 10.73 -15.26 12.87
N PRO A 331 11.31 -16.15 12.05
CA PRO A 331 12.42 -17.00 12.47
C PRO A 331 13.67 -16.16 12.78
N LYS A 332 14.16 -16.27 14.02
CA LYS A 332 15.32 -15.54 14.57
C LYS A 332 16.52 -15.53 13.61
N LYS A 333 16.68 -14.45 12.83
CA LYS A 333 17.95 -14.11 12.16
C LYS A 333 19.04 -14.04 13.23
N LYS A 334 20.17 -14.72 13.01
CA LYS A 334 21.28 -14.78 13.98
C LYS A 334 21.80 -13.37 14.24
N ASN A 335 21.84 -12.96 15.51
CA ASN A 335 22.40 -11.67 15.92
C ASN A 335 23.92 -11.64 15.64
N PRO A 336 24.44 -10.81 14.71
CA PRO A 336 25.83 -10.88 14.26
C PRO A 336 26.87 -10.63 15.35
N PHE A 337 26.49 -9.94 16.44
CA PHE A 337 27.36 -9.68 17.59
C PHE A 337 27.54 -10.86 18.55
N ALA A 338 26.80 -11.97 18.36
CA ALA A 338 26.84 -13.12 19.26
C ALA A 338 28.11 -13.98 19.14
N SER A 339 28.89 -13.81 18.06
CA SER A 339 30.16 -14.51 17.81
C SER A 339 31.39 -13.75 18.36
N MET A 340 31.23 -12.51 18.84
CA MET A 340 32.35 -11.67 19.28
C MET A 340 32.70 -11.89 20.77
N PRO A 341 33.96 -11.66 21.20
CA PRO A 341 34.38 -11.86 22.59
C PRO A 341 33.58 -11.00 23.58
N LYS A 342 33.35 -11.51 24.79
CA LYS A 342 32.67 -10.74 25.85
C LYS A 342 33.57 -9.57 26.29
N SER A 343 33.12 -8.36 26.01
CA SER A 343 33.75 -7.12 26.45
C SER A 343 33.37 -6.77 27.90
N SER A 344 34.20 -5.97 28.56
CA SER A 344 33.90 -5.35 29.85
C SER A 344 33.06 -4.06 29.74
N PHE A 345 32.87 -3.52 28.52
CA PHE A 345 32.11 -2.30 28.27
C PHE A 345 30.62 -2.59 28.01
N ASP A 346 29.78 -2.20 28.97
CA ASP A 346 28.32 -2.19 28.83
C ASP A 346 27.87 -0.88 28.16
N LEU A 347 27.48 -1.00 26.89
CA LEU A 347 27.04 0.14 26.07
C LEU A 347 25.67 0.68 26.52
N ASP A 348 24.79 -0.16 27.08
CA ASP A 348 23.46 0.27 27.52
C ASP A 348 23.53 1.02 28.87
N ASP A 349 24.47 0.64 29.75
CA ASP A 349 24.81 1.44 30.94
C ASP A 349 25.38 2.81 30.54
N PHE A 350 26.34 2.85 29.60
CA PHE A 350 26.87 4.11 29.08
C PHE A 350 25.78 5.01 28.47
N LYS A 351 24.89 4.45 27.64
CA LYS A 351 23.76 5.20 27.04
C LYS A 351 22.82 5.78 28.08
N ARG A 352 22.54 5.04 29.16
CA ARG A 352 21.72 5.53 30.29
C ARG A 352 22.43 6.67 31.01
N PHE A 353 23.71 6.51 31.33
CA PHE A 353 24.52 7.53 32.01
C PHE A 353 24.60 8.82 31.17
N TYR A 354 24.95 8.71 29.88
CA TYR A 354 24.99 9.83 28.92
C TYR A 354 23.63 10.53 28.73
N SER A 355 22.51 9.85 29.01
CA SER A 355 21.17 10.46 28.91
C SER A 355 20.74 11.22 30.16
N ASN A 356 21.39 10.98 31.29
CA ASN A 356 20.95 11.42 32.62
C ASN A 356 21.92 12.43 33.28
N GLU A 357 23.17 12.48 32.85
CA GLU A 357 24.25 13.30 33.42
C GLU A 357 24.88 14.20 32.34
N ASP A 358 25.33 15.39 32.75
CA ASP A 358 25.98 16.37 31.87
C ASP A 358 27.23 15.80 31.16
N GLU A 359 27.58 16.37 30.01
CA GLU A 359 28.66 15.90 29.14
C GLU A 359 30.04 15.95 29.83
N SER A 360 30.20 16.91 30.75
CA SER A 360 31.36 17.03 31.65
C SER A 360 31.60 15.80 32.55
N LYS A 361 30.59 14.94 32.76
CA LYS A 361 30.70 13.68 33.51
C LYS A 361 30.61 12.47 32.58
N SER A 362 29.74 12.50 31.57
CA SER A 362 29.50 11.35 30.70
C SER A 362 30.65 11.08 29.72
N ILE A 363 31.40 12.10 29.29
CA ILE A 363 32.58 11.93 28.44
C ILE A 363 33.75 11.29 29.23
N PRO A 364 34.09 11.73 30.47
CA PRO A 364 35.02 10.97 31.33
C PRO A 364 34.55 9.54 31.63
N TYR A 365 33.25 9.33 31.85
CA TYR A 365 32.70 7.99 32.11
C TYR A 365 32.86 7.05 30.90
N PHE A 366 32.66 7.57 29.68
CA PHE A 366 32.96 6.85 28.44
C PHE A 366 34.42 6.36 28.45
N TRP A 367 35.38 7.26 28.59
CA TRP A 367 36.81 6.92 28.52
C TRP A 367 37.30 6.02 29.67
N GLN A 368 36.65 6.06 30.84
CA GLN A 368 36.96 5.16 31.95
C GLN A 368 36.50 3.71 31.70
N LYS A 369 35.41 3.53 30.94
CA LYS A 369 34.76 2.24 30.71
C LYS A 369 35.03 1.66 29.32
N PHE A 370 35.48 2.48 28.37
CA PHE A 370 35.65 2.10 26.97
C PHE A 370 36.72 1.01 26.79
N ASP A 371 36.31 -0.11 26.19
CA ASP A 371 37.15 -1.25 25.87
C ASP A 371 37.64 -1.14 24.41
N SER A 372 38.87 -0.66 24.23
CA SER A 372 39.49 -0.48 22.91
C SER A 372 39.84 -1.77 22.19
N GLU A 373 39.83 -2.94 22.87
CA GLU A 373 40.08 -4.23 22.23
C GLU A 373 38.81 -4.74 21.54
N ASN A 374 37.64 -4.53 22.16
CA ASN A 374 36.37 -5.08 21.67
C ASN A 374 35.42 -4.07 21.01
N TYR A 375 35.66 -2.76 21.18
CA TYR A 375 34.90 -1.70 20.50
C TYR A 375 35.82 -0.84 19.63
N SER A 376 35.24 -0.28 18.56
CA SER A 376 35.93 0.66 17.68
C SER A 376 35.16 1.97 17.54
N ILE A 377 35.90 3.05 17.34
CA ILE A 377 35.39 4.41 17.13
C ILE A 377 35.58 4.76 15.65
N TRP A 378 34.54 5.30 15.01
CA TRP A 378 34.54 5.64 13.59
C TRP A 378 34.01 7.05 13.37
N LEU A 379 34.72 7.82 12.55
CA LEU A 379 34.23 9.07 12.00
C LEU A 379 33.45 8.77 10.71
N SER A 380 32.19 9.19 10.66
CA SER A 380 31.37 9.26 9.44
C SER A 380 31.36 10.69 8.92
N GLU A 381 31.57 10.89 7.62
CA GLU A 381 31.45 12.20 6.95
C GLU A 381 30.62 12.02 5.67
N TYR A 382 29.63 12.87 5.44
CA TYR A 382 28.75 12.74 4.28
C TYR A 382 29.44 13.20 2.99
N LYS A 383 29.32 12.42 1.92
CA LYS A 383 30.04 12.65 0.65
C LYS A 383 29.41 13.71 -0.25
N TYR A 384 28.12 13.97 -0.10
CA TYR A 384 27.33 14.79 -1.03
C TYR A 384 26.84 16.10 -0.39
N ASN A 385 27.73 16.80 0.33
CA ASN A 385 27.37 18.03 1.05
C ASN A 385 26.80 19.13 0.12
N ASN A 386 27.20 19.13 -1.16
CA ASN A 386 26.67 19.98 -2.21
C ASN A 386 25.18 19.75 -2.56
N GLU A 387 24.57 18.65 -2.10
CA GLU A 387 23.13 18.38 -2.25
C GLU A 387 22.31 18.87 -1.03
N LEU A 388 22.97 19.26 0.07
CA LEU A 388 22.35 19.63 1.34
C LEU A 388 21.82 21.08 1.33
N THR A 389 20.70 21.31 0.66
CA THR A 389 20.11 22.65 0.50
C THR A 389 19.56 23.28 1.79
N LYS A 390 19.08 22.49 2.76
CA LYS A 390 18.49 23.03 4.01
C LYS A 390 18.82 22.18 5.24
N VAL A 391 19.16 22.83 6.34
CA VAL A 391 19.58 22.19 7.61
C VAL A 391 18.51 21.21 8.14
N PHE A 392 17.21 21.56 8.03
CA PHE A 392 16.15 20.66 8.46
C PHE A 392 16.04 19.39 7.59
N MET A 393 16.41 19.46 6.31
CA MET A 393 16.41 18.30 5.41
C MET A 393 17.58 17.38 5.75
N SER A 394 18.76 17.95 6.04
CA SER A 394 19.92 17.24 6.58
C SER A 394 19.58 16.53 7.92
N CYS A 395 18.83 17.21 8.79
CA CYS A 395 18.32 16.67 10.06
C CYS A 395 17.33 15.50 9.87
N ASN A 396 16.46 15.59 8.86
CA ASN A 396 15.56 14.50 8.47
C ASN A 396 16.33 13.31 7.84
N LEU A 397 17.41 13.56 7.10
CA LEU A 397 18.26 12.51 6.50
C LEU A 397 18.92 11.65 7.58
N ILE A 398 19.54 12.27 8.60
CA ILE A 398 20.09 11.57 9.77
C ILE A 398 18.99 10.77 10.49
N SER A 399 17.82 11.37 10.69
CA SER A 399 16.67 10.72 11.37
C SER A 399 16.19 9.47 10.63
N GLY A 400 16.10 9.54 9.30
CA GLY A 400 15.72 8.41 8.47
C GLY A 400 16.75 7.28 8.52
N MET A 401 18.04 7.60 8.51
CA MET A 401 19.11 6.61 8.65
C MET A 401 19.02 5.90 10.01
N TYR A 402 18.78 6.64 11.09
CA TYR A 402 18.59 6.07 12.44
C TYR A 402 17.39 5.13 12.52
N GLN A 403 16.28 5.46 11.86
CA GLN A 403 15.10 4.60 11.80
C GLN A 403 15.35 3.31 11.02
N ARG A 404 16.17 3.36 9.95
CA ARG A 404 16.52 2.17 9.17
C ARG A 404 17.55 1.27 9.86
N LEU A 405 18.43 1.86 10.67
CA LEU A 405 19.43 1.14 11.48
C LEU A 405 18.91 0.67 12.84
N ASP A 406 17.60 0.64 13.08
CA ASP A 406 17.03 0.33 14.40
C ASP A 406 17.47 -1.03 14.98
N SER A 407 17.70 -2.04 14.12
CA SER A 407 18.23 -3.35 14.53
C SER A 407 19.70 -3.31 14.99
N LEU A 408 20.48 -2.31 14.56
CA LEU A 408 21.84 -2.05 15.01
C LEU A 408 21.87 -1.26 16.34
N ARG A 409 20.76 -0.61 16.73
CA ARG A 409 20.65 0.26 17.92
C ARG A 409 21.22 -0.41 19.19
N LYS A 410 20.92 -1.68 19.44
CA LYS A 410 21.39 -2.42 20.63
C LYS A 410 22.91 -2.64 20.68
N GLY A 411 23.62 -2.57 19.55
CA GLY A 411 25.06 -2.85 19.45
C GLY A 411 25.93 -1.62 19.16
N ALA A 412 25.33 -0.45 18.98
CA ALA A 412 26.03 0.77 18.60
C ALA A 412 25.47 2.03 19.29
N PHE A 413 26.31 3.06 19.35
CA PHE A 413 26.00 4.42 19.80
C PHE A 413 26.59 5.39 18.78
N ALA A 414 25.95 6.52 18.53
CA ALA A 414 26.55 7.57 17.72
C ALA A 414 26.05 8.96 18.10
N SER A 415 26.87 9.97 17.82
CA SER A 415 26.47 11.37 17.81
C SER A 415 26.75 11.95 16.42
N CYS A 416 25.70 12.24 15.66
CA CYS A 416 25.79 12.92 14.37
C CYS A 416 25.46 14.39 14.53
N CYS A 417 26.30 15.25 13.98
CA CYS A 417 26.19 16.70 14.02
C CYS A 417 26.00 17.25 12.61
N ILE A 418 25.30 18.38 12.54
CA ILE A 418 25.15 19.21 11.35
C ILE A 418 25.84 20.53 11.66
N PHE A 419 26.79 20.91 10.82
CA PHE A 419 27.52 22.16 10.90
C PHE A 419 27.14 23.07 9.73
N GLY A 420 27.08 24.38 9.94
CA GLY A 420 26.77 25.37 8.92
C GLY A 420 25.32 25.85 8.88
N GLU A 421 24.92 26.40 7.74
CA GLU A 421 23.63 27.07 7.52
C GLU A 421 22.94 26.56 6.24
N ASP A 422 21.74 27.07 5.92
CA ASP A 422 21.01 26.67 4.71
C ASP A 422 21.85 26.95 3.45
N ASN A 423 21.96 25.96 2.56
CA ASN A 423 22.82 25.88 1.36
C ASN A 423 24.33 25.75 1.60
N ASP A 424 24.83 25.86 2.83
CA ASP A 424 26.24 25.60 3.18
C ASP A 424 26.32 24.86 4.52
N ASN A 425 25.97 23.57 4.50
CA ASN A 425 26.00 22.69 5.66
C ASN A 425 26.60 21.32 5.34
N THR A 426 27.16 20.69 6.37
CA THR A 426 27.81 19.39 6.32
C THR A 426 27.20 18.46 7.37
N ILE A 427 27.21 17.15 7.08
CA ILE A 427 26.84 16.11 8.04
C ILE A 427 28.08 15.27 8.36
N SER A 428 28.38 15.16 9.64
CA SER A 428 29.43 14.26 10.16
C SER A 428 29.01 13.68 11.50
N GLY A 429 29.68 12.62 11.96
CA GLY A 429 29.31 11.98 13.21
C GLY A 429 30.34 11.00 13.72
N ILE A 430 30.41 10.87 15.04
CA ILE A 430 31.21 9.85 15.73
C ILE A 430 30.31 8.67 16.06
N TRP A 431 30.71 7.49 15.61
CA TRP A 431 30.06 6.21 15.85
C TRP A 431 30.94 5.31 16.70
N VAL A 432 30.31 4.54 17.58
CA VAL A 432 30.95 3.56 18.45
C VAL A 432 30.14 2.27 18.37
N TRP A 433 30.77 1.17 18.01
CA TRP A 433 30.14 -0.15 17.96
C TRP A 433 31.10 -1.26 18.34
N ARG A 434 30.52 -2.43 18.64
CA ARG A 434 31.27 -3.63 19.00
C ARG A 434 31.88 -4.30 17.75
N GLY A 435 33.13 -4.75 17.89
CA GLY A 435 33.96 -5.26 16.80
C GLY A 435 34.94 -4.22 16.27
N GLN A 436 35.96 -4.69 15.55
CA GLN A 436 37.04 -3.85 15.01
C GLN A 436 36.85 -3.48 13.52
N ASP A 437 35.91 -4.13 12.85
CA ASP A 437 35.59 -3.95 11.42
C ASP A 437 34.39 -3.00 11.22
N LEU A 438 34.12 -2.65 9.95
CA LEU A 438 33.00 -1.81 9.58
C LEU A 438 31.67 -2.57 9.74
N VAL A 439 30.84 -2.15 10.70
CA VAL A 439 29.64 -2.90 11.11
C VAL A 439 28.65 -3.16 9.97
N PHE A 440 28.54 -2.24 9.01
CA PHE A 440 27.63 -2.35 7.87
C PHE A 440 27.94 -3.53 6.93
N THR A 441 29.19 -4.01 6.90
CA THR A 441 29.54 -5.21 6.12
C THR A 441 29.15 -6.53 6.78
N LEU A 442 28.75 -6.53 8.05
CA LEU A 442 28.42 -7.74 8.82
C LEU A 442 26.97 -8.24 8.62
N SER A 443 26.08 -7.41 8.09
CA SER A 443 24.70 -7.78 7.80
C SER A 443 24.17 -7.03 6.57
N PRO A 444 23.54 -7.71 5.59
CA PRO A 444 22.84 -7.05 4.48
C PRO A 444 21.78 -6.05 4.97
N ASP A 445 21.11 -6.36 6.09
CA ASP A 445 20.08 -5.50 6.69
C ASP A 445 20.66 -4.18 7.27
N TRP A 446 21.99 -4.05 7.35
CA TRP A 446 22.68 -2.84 7.82
C TRP A 446 23.39 -2.06 6.70
N GLN A 447 23.37 -2.53 5.45
CA GLN A 447 24.01 -1.85 4.30
C GLN A 447 23.22 -0.63 3.79
N VAL A 448 22.51 0.04 4.69
CA VAL A 448 21.61 1.15 4.39
C VAL A 448 22.36 2.47 4.57
N ASP A 449 22.35 3.30 3.52
CA ASP A 449 22.95 4.64 3.44
C ASP A 449 24.47 4.75 3.66
N PHE A 450 25.14 3.74 4.21
CA PHE A 450 26.55 3.79 4.61
C PHE A 450 27.49 4.19 3.46
N GLU A 451 27.19 3.83 2.21
CA GLU A 451 27.96 4.23 1.02
C GLU A 451 27.96 5.74 0.78
N SER A 452 26.93 6.46 1.26
CA SER A 452 26.83 7.93 1.15
C SER A 452 27.75 8.65 2.13
N TYR A 453 28.37 7.91 3.05
CA TYR A 453 29.34 8.42 4.02
C TYR A 453 30.73 7.83 3.73
N SER A 454 31.78 8.60 4.01
CA SER A 454 33.14 8.07 4.19
C SER A 454 33.35 7.71 5.66
N TRP A 455 33.88 6.51 5.89
CA TRP A 455 34.09 5.94 7.21
C TRP A 455 35.59 5.85 7.49
N THR A 456 36.04 6.58 8.51
CA THR A 456 37.44 6.56 8.95
C THR A 456 37.50 5.98 10.36
N LYS A 457 38.21 4.87 10.54
CA LYS A 457 38.46 4.30 11.87
C LYS A 457 39.40 5.22 12.64
N LEU A 458 38.99 5.62 13.85
CA LEU A 458 39.79 6.45 14.75
C LEU A 458 40.57 5.58 15.74
N ASP A 459 41.68 6.11 16.22
CA ASP A 459 42.59 5.46 17.17
C ASP A 459 42.31 6.01 18.59
N PRO A 460 41.74 5.21 19.51
CA PRO A 460 41.36 5.66 20.85
C PRO A 460 42.54 6.19 21.69
N SER A 461 43.78 5.84 21.35
CA SER A 461 44.98 6.29 22.07
C SER A 461 45.42 7.71 21.68
N LYS A 462 44.97 8.24 20.55
CA LYS A 462 45.36 9.58 20.07
C LYS A 462 44.57 10.70 20.74
N GLU A 463 45.27 11.76 21.11
CA GLU A 463 44.68 12.96 21.71
C GLU A 463 43.67 13.64 20.77
N GLU A 464 43.98 13.72 19.47
CA GLU A 464 43.07 14.19 18.41
C GLU A 464 41.71 13.45 18.40
N THR A 465 41.72 12.13 18.65
CA THR A 465 40.50 11.31 18.71
C THR A 465 39.69 11.64 19.97
N LYS A 466 40.36 11.92 21.10
CA LYS A 466 39.69 12.31 22.35
C LYS A 466 39.01 13.66 22.20
N THR A 467 39.69 14.64 21.62
CA THR A 467 39.12 15.96 21.31
C THR A 467 37.93 15.85 20.34
N LEU A 468 38.02 15.02 19.28
CA LEU A 468 36.90 14.79 18.36
C LEU A 468 35.70 14.10 19.04
N VAL A 469 35.92 13.07 19.86
CA VAL A 469 34.84 12.42 20.62
C VAL A 469 34.18 13.42 21.57
N GLU A 470 34.97 14.21 22.30
CA GLU A 470 34.47 15.26 23.19
C GLU A 470 33.66 16.32 22.43
N GLN A 471 34.16 16.81 21.31
CA GLN A 471 33.50 17.78 20.43
C GLN A 471 32.12 17.29 19.95
N TYR A 472 32.04 16.04 19.46
CA TYR A 472 30.79 15.49 18.92
C TYR A 472 29.84 14.97 20.00
N PHE A 473 30.33 14.58 21.18
CA PHE A 473 29.49 14.16 22.30
C PHE A 473 28.98 15.36 23.12
N SER A 474 29.67 16.50 23.10
CA SER A 474 29.18 17.76 23.70
C SER A 474 28.36 18.63 22.75
N TRP A 475 28.34 18.32 21.45
CA TRP A 475 27.76 19.17 20.40
C TRP A 475 28.38 20.59 20.34
N VAL A 476 29.61 20.76 20.81
CA VAL A 476 30.34 22.03 20.81
C VAL A 476 31.52 21.96 19.84
N GLY A 477 31.52 22.77 18.79
CA GLY A 477 32.70 22.95 17.93
C GLY A 477 32.40 23.36 16.48
N THR A 478 33.38 23.12 15.61
CA THR A 478 33.30 23.41 14.16
C THR A 478 33.67 22.20 13.30
N ASP A 479 33.17 22.13 12.07
CA ASP A 479 33.66 21.13 11.10
C ASP A 479 35.09 21.43 10.61
N LYS A 480 35.61 20.56 9.74
CA LYS A 480 36.95 20.69 9.14
C LYS A 480 37.15 21.96 8.30
N GLU A 481 36.06 22.61 7.88
CA GLU A 481 36.06 23.84 7.08
C GLU A 481 35.71 25.09 7.94
N GLY A 482 35.57 24.92 9.26
CA GLY A 482 35.30 26.00 10.20
C GLY A 482 33.82 26.36 10.39
N ARG A 483 32.88 25.59 9.81
CA ARG A 483 31.44 25.82 9.99
C ARG A 483 31.03 25.53 11.44
N LYS A 484 30.22 26.40 12.04
CA LYS A 484 29.74 26.24 13.42
C LYS A 484 28.68 25.14 13.53
N PHE A 485 28.62 24.48 14.69
CA PHE A 485 27.54 23.55 15.02
C PHE A 485 26.15 24.22 14.92
N ASN A 486 25.18 23.50 14.37
CA ASN A 486 23.79 23.94 14.23
C ASN A 486 22.81 22.99 14.95
N GLN A 487 22.83 21.71 14.61
CA GLN A 487 21.93 20.69 15.18
C GLN A 487 22.64 19.34 15.33
N GLY A 488 22.27 18.57 16.34
CA GLY A 488 22.82 17.23 16.61
C GLY A 488 21.72 16.21 16.87
N LYS A 489 22.02 14.94 16.61
CA LYS A 489 21.19 13.79 16.99
C LYS A 489 22.04 12.66 17.54
N VAL A 490 21.52 12.00 18.57
CA VAL A 490 22.14 10.82 19.18
C VAL A 490 21.43 9.56 18.69
N PHE A 491 22.20 8.59 18.22
CA PHE A 491 21.77 7.21 17.99
C PHE A 491 22.04 6.40 19.26
N LYS A 492 20.99 5.96 19.95
CA LYS A 492 21.07 5.17 21.18
C LYS A 492 19.90 4.21 21.31
#